data_AF-A0A916N195-F1
#
_entry.id   AF-A0A916N195-F1
#
_cell.length_a   1.000
_cell.length_b   1.000
_cell.length_c   1.000
_cell.angle_alpha   90.00
_cell.angle_beta   90.00
_cell.angle_gamma   90.00
#
_symmetry.space_group_name_H-M   'P 1'
#
loop_
_entity.id
_entity.type
_entity.pdbx_description
1 polymer ?
#
loop_
_entity_poly.entity_id
_entity_poly.type
_entity_poly.pdbx_seq_one_letter_code
_entity_poly.pdbx_strand_id
1 'polypeptide(L)'
;MNTFNLQEAARFLKIHPVTLQDKARAGDVPGAKIGKCWVFVEIDLIEYIRSQYPRRALQGEHERNITCHSSNARTPQIGGSNSRLAMDDRYSKALGLPTK
;
A
#
# COMPACT_ATOMS: atom_id res chain seq x y z
N MET A 1 12.19 20.37 -12.93
CA MET A 1 12.75 19.29 -12.10
C MET A 1 13.91 19.89 -11.34
N ASN A 2 13.76 20.07 -10.03
CA ASN A 2 14.79 20.71 -9.22
C ASN A 2 15.66 19.66 -8.54
N THR A 3 16.91 20.02 -8.31
CA THR A 3 17.86 19.23 -7.54
C THR A 3 18.27 20.00 -6.30
N PHE A 4 18.43 19.30 -5.19
CA PHE A 4 18.88 19.86 -3.92
C PHE A 4 20.28 19.38 -3.57
N ASN A 5 21.05 20.29 -2.96
CA ASN A 5 22.25 19.91 -2.24
C ASN A 5 21.89 19.28 -0.87
N LEU A 6 22.90 18.79 -0.15
CA LEU A 6 22.70 18.14 1.16
C LEU A 6 21.96 19.03 2.17
N GLN A 7 22.26 20.32 2.25
CA GLN A 7 21.66 21.23 3.21
C GLN A 7 20.21 21.56 2.85
N GLU A 8 19.94 21.76 1.56
CA GLU A 8 18.60 21.99 1.03
C GLU A 8 17.70 20.77 1.24
N ALA A 9 18.20 19.58 0.91
CA ALA A 9 17.48 18.33 1.11
C ALA A 9 17.22 18.05 2.60
N ALA A 10 18.20 18.33 3.47
CA ALA A 10 18.05 18.20 4.91
C ALA A 10 16.96 19.15 5.46
N ARG A 11 16.96 20.41 5.01
CA ARG A 11 15.94 21.40 5.36
C ARG A 11 14.57 21.06 4.81
N PHE A 12 14.51 20.44 3.62
CA PHE A 12 13.28 19.97 2.98
C PHE A 12 12.66 18.81 3.78
N LEU A 13 13.46 17.78 4.09
CA LEU A 13 13.02 16.60 4.85
C LEU A 13 12.91 16.85 6.37
N LYS A 14 13.33 18.02 6.85
CA LYS A 14 13.37 18.38 8.28
C LYS A 14 14.22 17.44 9.12
N ILE A 15 15.38 17.04 8.60
CA ILE A 15 16.36 16.21 9.32
C ILE A 15 17.72 16.88 9.34
N HIS A 16 18.58 16.49 10.29
CA HIS A 16 19.94 17.02 10.37
C HIS A 16 20.77 16.56 9.14
N PRO A 17 21.62 17.42 8.54
CA PRO A 17 22.35 17.09 7.30
C PRO A 17 23.31 15.90 7.44
N VAL A 18 23.90 15.69 8.63
CA VAL A 18 24.74 14.51 8.89
C VAL A 18 23.89 13.23 8.82
N THR A 19 22.73 13.22 9.47
CA THR A 19 21.80 12.08 9.42
C THR A 19 21.30 11.81 8.01
N LEU A 20 21.01 12.86 7.23
CA LEU A 20 20.65 12.69 5.82
C LEU A 20 21.79 12.06 5.02
N GLN A 21 23.03 12.50 5.25
CA GLN A 21 24.19 11.96 4.58
C GLN A 21 24.38 10.47 4.89
N ASP A 22 24.23 10.08 6.15
CA ASP A 22 24.38 8.68 6.59
C ASP A 22 23.29 7.80 5.96
N LYS A 23 22.04 8.28 5.93
CA LYS A 23 20.93 7.58 5.27
C LYS A 23 21.11 7.46 3.75
N ALA A 24 21.57 8.53 3.10
CA ALA A 24 21.87 8.50 1.66
C ALA A 24 23.03 7.54 1.35
N ARG A 25 24.04 7.49 2.23
CA ARG A 25 25.16 6.53 2.12
C ARG A 25 24.72 5.09 2.33
N ALA A 26 23.77 4.85 3.24
CA ALA A 26 23.17 3.54 3.47
C ALA A 26 22.22 3.09 2.34
N GLY A 27 21.78 4.02 1.49
CA GLY A 27 20.82 3.76 0.42
C GLY A 27 19.35 3.85 0.86
N ASP A 28 19.09 4.31 2.10
CA ASP A 28 17.73 4.45 2.63
C ASP A 28 16.96 5.63 2.00
N VAL A 29 17.69 6.71 1.69
CA VAL A 29 17.13 7.91 1.06
C VAL A 29 17.68 8.04 -0.35
N PRO A 30 16.82 8.25 -1.37
CA PRO A 30 17.26 8.37 -2.76
C PRO A 30 18.12 9.61 -2.94
N GLY A 31 19.37 9.40 -3.34
CA GLY A 31 20.33 10.46 -3.61
C GLY A 31 21.59 9.91 -4.27
N ALA A 32 22.26 10.74 -5.06
CA ALA A 32 23.48 10.36 -5.75
C ALA A 32 24.67 11.18 -5.25
N LYS A 33 25.81 10.51 -5.06
CA LYS A 33 27.07 11.18 -4.77
C LYS A 33 27.78 11.53 -6.07
N ILE A 34 27.80 12.81 -6.43
CA ILE A 34 28.44 13.32 -7.64
C ILE A 34 29.73 14.03 -7.22
N GLY A 35 30.86 13.34 -7.39
CA GLY A 35 32.15 13.79 -6.90
C GLY A 35 32.17 13.91 -5.37
N LYS A 36 32.37 15.14 -4.86
CA LYS A 36 32.39 15.43 -3.43
C LYS A 36 31.02 15.81 -2.86
N CYS A 37 30.04 16.10 -3.73
CA CYS A 37 28.75 16.62 -3.33
C CYS A 37 27.66 15.53 -3.39
N TRP A 38 26.71 15.60 -2.46
CA TRP A 38 25.46 14.86 -2.56
C TRP A 38 24.43 15.68 -3.31
N VAL A 39 23.74 15.04 -4.25
CA VAL A 39 22.67 15.62 -5.05
C VAL A 39 21.42 14.77 -4.89
N PHE A 40 20.31 15.43 -4.59
CA PHE A 40 19.01 14.81 -4.38
C PHE A 40 18.04 15.39 -5.42
N VAL A 41 17.23 14.54 -6.04
CA VAL A 41 16.18 15.02 -6.94
C VAL A 41 14.92 15.27 -6.10
N GLU A 42 14.29 16.42 -6.29
CA GLU A 42 13.10 16.81 -5.54
C GLU A 42 11.97 15.76 -5.62
N ILE A 43 11.74 15.20 -6.82
CA ILE A 43 10.68 14.21 -7.04
C ILE A 43 10.91 12.92 -6.24
N ASP A 44 12.16 12.46 -6.18
CA ASP A 44 12.53 11.23 -5.46
C ASP A 44 12.39 11.44 -3.95
N LEU A 45 12.73 12.63 -3.43
CA LEU A 45 12.51 12.96 -2.03
C LEU A 45 11.02 13.00 -1.67
N ILE A 46 10.17 13.51 -2.56
CA ILE A 46 8.71 13.50 -2.38
C ILE A 46 8.19 12.06 -2.38
N GLU A 47 8.68 11.21 -3.28
CA GLU A 47 8.32 9.79 -3.31
C GLU A 47 8.76 9.07 -2.04
N TYR A 48 9.96 9.36 -1.54
CA TYR A 48 10.44 8.86 -0.25
C TYR A 48 9.50 9.29 0.90
N ILE A 49 9.04 10.55 0.95
CA ILE A 49 8.06 10.98 1.96
C ILE A 49 6.76 10.17 1.84
N ARG A 50 6.28 9.95 0.61
CA ARG A 50 5.05 9.17 0.36
C ARG A 50 5.18 7.72 0.78
N SER A 51 6.36 7.12 0.62
CA SER A 51 6.61 5.73 1.04
C SER A 51 6.60 5.56 2.56
N GLN A 52 6.84 6.64 3.33
CA GLN A 52 6.78 6.61 4.79
C GLN A 52 5.36 6.73 5.34
N TYR A 53 4.35 7.03 4.51
CA TYR A 53 2.99 7.07 4.99
C TYR A 53 2.58 5.69 5.50
N PRO A 54 2.01 5.59 6.71
CA PRO A 54 1.42 4.32 7.14
C PRO A 54 0.40 3.93 6.08
N ARG A 55 0.32 2.64 5.73
CA ARG A 55 -0.78 2.14 4.91
C ARG A 55 -2.08 2.44 5.64
N ARG A 56 -2.68 3.59 5.34
CA ARG A 56 -4.11 3.78 5.55
C ARG A 56 -4.71 2.74 4.63
N ALA A 57 -5.38 1.75 5.20
CA ALA A 57 -6.15 0.76 4.47
C ALA A 57 -7.27 1.48 3.70
N LEU A 58 -6.93 2.14 2.60
CA LEU A 58 -7.87 2.43 1.54
C LEU A 58 -8.16 1.06 0.93
N GLN A 59 -9.30 0.52 1.33
CA GLN A 59 -9.90 -0.64 0.72
C GLN A 59 -10.09 -0.34 -0.76
N GLY A 60 -9.23 -0.90 -1.60
CA GLY A 60 -9.30 -0.74 -3.04
C GLY A 60 -7.95 -1.10 -3.64
N GLU A 61 -7.87 -2.29 -4.22
CA GLU A 61 -6.78 -2.67 -5.12
C GLU A 61 -5.43 -2.98 -4.44
N HIS A 62 -5.45 -3.82 -3.40
CA HIS A 62 -4.37 -4.79 -3.26
C HIS A 62 -4.92 -6.13 -3.69
N GLU A 63 -4.30 -6.71 -4.71
CA GLU A 63 -4.45 -8.12 -5.06
C GLU A 63 -4.15 -8.90 -3.77
N ARG A 64 -5.24 -9.31 -3.12
CA ARG A 64 -5.20 -10.04 -1.87
C ARG A 64 -4.61 -11.40 -2.20
N ASN A 65 -3.29 -11.53 -2.13
CA ASN A 65 -2.66 -12.83 -1.91
C ASN A 65 -2.98 -13.25 -0.46
N ILE A 66 -4.27 -13.51 -0.22
CA ILE A 66 -4.72 -14.27 0.93
C ILE A 66 -4.57 -15.72 0.50
N THR A 67 -3.35 -16.24 0.56
CA THR A 67 -3.22 -17.67 0.82
C THR A 67 -3.81 -17.89 2.21
N CYS A 68 -5.10 -18.25 2.25
CA CYS A 68 -5.82 -18.49 3.49
C CYS A 68 -5.20 -19.73 4.15
N HIS A 69 -4.49 -19.54 5.26
CA HIS A 69 -3.79 -20.62 5.96
C HIS A 69 -4.73 -21.53 6.77
N SER A 70 -6.04 -21.31 6.76
CA SER A 70 -6.99 -22.20 7.42
C SER A 70 -7.22 -23.44 6.55
N SER A 71 -6.41 -24.48 6.74
CA SER A 71 -6.62 -25.80 6.14
C SER A 71 -7.70 -26.63 6.84
N ASN A 72 -8.46 -26.06 7.78
CA ASN A 72 -9.51 -26.78 8.50
C ASN A 72 -10.86 -26.70 7.79
N ALA A 73 -10.93 -27.28 6.58
CA ALA A 73 -12.19 -27.67 5.97
C ALA A 73 -12.77 -28.88 6.74
N ARG A 74 -13.35 -28.63 7.91
CA ARG A 74 -14.34 -29.55 8.48
C ARG A 74 -15.71 -29.02 8.15
N THR A 75 -16.36 -29.62 7.17
CA THR A 75 -17.78 -29.39 6.88
C THR A 75 -18.58 -29.76 8.14
N PRO A 76 -19.22 -28.81 8.84
CA PRO A 76 -20.13 -29.15 9.92
C PRO A 76 -21.32 -29.88 9.30
N GLN A 77 -21.64 -31.07 9.79
CA GLN A 77 -22.68 -31.89 9.16
C GLN A 77 -24.08 -31.30 9.26
N ILE A 78 -24.34 -30.36 10.19
CA ILE A 78 -25.67 -29.79 10.40
C ILE A 78 -25.49 -28.34 10.88
N GLY A 79 -25.97 -27.38 10.08
CA GLY A 79 -25.87 -25.94 10.40
C GLY A 79 -26.25 -25.00 9.26
N GLY A 80 -26.93 -25.48 8.23
CA GLY A 80 -27.54 -24.63 7.21
C GLY A 80 -29.05 -24.59 7.42
N SER A 81 -29.63 -23.39 7.53
CA SER A 81 -31.07 -23.22 7.34
C SER A 81 -31.41 -23.66 5.91
N ASN A 82 -32.25 -24.69 5.77
CA ASN A 82 -32.74 -25.23 4.50
C ASN A 82 -33.76 -24.30 3.81
N SER A 83 -33.51 -22.99 3.75
CA SER A 83 -34.37 -22.03 3.05
C SER A 83 -33.67 -21.45 1.81
N ARG A 84 -33.01 -22.30 1.01
CA ARG A 84 -32.25 -21.85 -0.17
C ARG A 84 -33.10 -21.61 -1.42
N LEU A 85 -34.40 -21.91 -1.42
CA LEU A 85 -35.19 -21.80 -2.66
C LEU A 85 -36.22 -20.67 -2.64
N ALA A 86 -36.68 -20.23 -1.47
CA ALA A 86 -37.69 -19.17 -1.38
C ALA A 86 -37.12 -17.74 -1.32
N MET A 87 -35.84 -17.57 -0.94
CA MET A 87 -35.18 -16.27 -0.86
C MET A 87 -34.60 -15.84 -2.22
N ASP A 88 -33.99 -16.76 -2.97
CA ASP A 88 -33.33 -16.45 -4.24
C ASP A 88 -34.32 -15.99 -5.32
N ASP A 89 -35.52 -16.57 -5.36
CA ASP A 89 -36.61 -16.13 -6.24
C ASP A 89 -37.12 -14.72 -5.88
N ARG A 90 -37.24 -14.41 -4.58
CA ARG A 90 -37.65 -13.07 -4.13
C ARG A 90 -36.60 -12.02 -4.47
N TYR A 91 -35.32 -12.35 -4.32
CA TYR A 91 -34.23 -11.44 -4.65
C TYR A 91 -34.12 -11.22 -6.16
N SER A 92 -34.18 -12.28 -6.97
CA SER A 92 -34.14 -12.16 -8.43
C SER A 92 -35.33 -11.36 -8.96
N LYS A 93 -36.53 -11.58 -8.42
CA LYS A 93 -37.73 -10.77 -8.74
C LYS A 93 -37.57 -9.30 -8.37
N ALA A 94 -37.02 -8.98 -7.19
CA ALA A 94 -36.78 -7.61 -6.76
C ALA A 94 -35.69 -6.91 -7.59
N LEU A 95 -34.71 -7.66 -8.08
CA LEU A 95 -33.60 -7.17 -8.90
C LEU A 95 -33.91 -7.19 -10.41
N GLY A 96 -35.10 -7.67 -10.81
CA GLY A 96 -35.51 -7.74 -12.22
C GLY A 96 -34.66 -8.70 -13.06
N LEU A 97 -34.01 -9.70 -12.44
CA LEU A 97 -33.16 -10.65 -13.14
C LEU A 97 -34.02 -11.82 -13.67
N PRO A 98 -33.83 -12.23 -14.94
CA PRO A 98 -34.52 -13.41 -15.45
C PRO A 98 -34.02 -14.66 -14.70
N THR A 99 -34.93 -15.36 -14.04
CA THR A 99 -34.70 -16.71 -13.53
C THR A 99 -34.63 -17.66 -14.73
N LYS A 100 -33.59 -18.48 -14.81
CA LYS A 100 -33.29 -19.37 -15.92
C LYS A 100 -33.71 -20.79 -15.61
#